data_AF-A0A7W0Y7W8-F1
#
_entry.id   AF-A0A7W0Y7W8-F1
#
_cell.length_a   1.000
_cell.length_b   1.000
_cell.length_c   1.000
_cell.angle_alpha   90.00
_cell.angle_beta   90.00
_cell.angle_gamma   90.00
#
_symmetry.space_group_name_H-M   'P 1'
#
loop_
_entity.id
_entity.type
_entity.pdbx_description
1 polymer ?
#
loop_
_entity_poly.entity_id
_entity_poly.type
_entity_poly.pdbx_seq_one_letter_code
_entity_poly.pdbx_strand_id
1 'polypeptide(L)'
;MRHATLGVIALVMLVACTDLREYRGEWTGARVGEAAALRTGITESATATLSIESVDQHGLRGTLDVSSLIDHVELVSVEGAEADKLAGMTFTGGPIRVYLAFAPITDALGDALVMVALYDDRRIEVRIMRGGTTPLYGIFELTTS
;
A
#
# COMPACT_ATOMS: atom_id res chain seq x y z
N MET A 1 21.93 -26.16 -44.41
CA MET A 1 20.65 -25.48 -44.16
C MET A 1 19.74 -26.40 -43.39
N ARG A 2 19.00 -25.84 -42.40
CA ARG A 2 17.86 -26.39 -41.65
C ARG A 2 18.11 -26.80 -40.18
N HIS A 3 17.69 -25.85 -39.33
CA HIS A 3 16.96 -26.00 -38.05
C HIS A 3 17.79 -26.14 -36.76
N ALA A 4 18.50 -25.04 -36.44
CA ALA A 4 18.71 -24.59 -35.07
C ALA A 4 17.36 -24.15 -34.48
N THR A 5 16.61 -25.07 -33.84
CA THR A 5 15.28 -24.73 -33.30
C THR A 5 14.90 -25.67 -32.16
N LEU A 6 15.67 -25.74 -31.06
CA LEU A 6 15.24 -26.42 -29.82
C LEU A 6 16.21 -26.08 -28.69
N GLY A 7 16.09 -24.90 -28.09
CA GLY A 7 16.96 -24.51 -26.97
C GLY A 7 16.52 -23.27 -26.20
N VAL A 8 15.23 -22.90 -26.26
CA VAL A 8 14.69 -21.70 -25.58
C VAL A 8 13.54 -22.05 -24.61
N ILE A 9 13.20 -23.32 -24.43
CA ILE A 9 12.12 -23.78 -23.51
C ILE A 9 12.68 -24.05 -22.10
N ALA A 10 13.62 -23.22 -21.65
CA ALA A 10 14.09 -23.20 -20.27
C ALA A 10 14.13 -21.77 -19.72
N LEU A 11 13.32 -20.87 -20.29
CA LEU A 11 12.84 -19.71 -19.55
C LEU A 11 11.79 -20.22 -18.55
N VAL A 12 12.31 -20.91 -17.53
CA VAL A 12 11.62 -21.23 -16.30
C VAL A 12 10.99 -19.91 -15.88
N MET A 13 9.67 -19.89 -15.91
CA MET A 13 8.86 -18.90 -15.26
C MET A 13 9.24 -18.95 -13.79
N LEU A 14 10.27 -18.20 -13.41
CA LEU A 14 10.50 -17.78 -12.04
C LEU A 14 9.35 -16.82 -11.74
N VAL A 15 8.16 -17.40 -11.56
CA VAL A 15 7.13 -16.84 -10.71
C VAL A 15 7.76 -16.90 -9.32
N ALA A 16 8.62 -15.92 -9.05
CA ALA A 16 8.99 -15.62 -7.68
C ALA A 16 7.67 -15.26 -7.02
N CYS A 17 7.08 -16.21 -6.30
CA CYS A 17 6.04 -15.87 -5.34
C CYS A 17 6.70 -14.87 -4.40
N THR A 18 6.39 -13.59 -4.56
CA THR A 18 6.89 -12.55 -3.67
C THR A 18 6.43 -12.93 -2.27
N ASP A 19 7.39 -13.23 -1.40
CA ASP A 19 7.08 -13.55 -0.02
C ASP A 19 6.65 -12.26 0.67
N LEU A 20 5.37 -12.17 1.03
CA LEU A 20 4.81 -10.98 1.68
C LEU A 20 5.56 -10.59 2.95
N ARG A 21 6.23 -11.54 3.61
CA ARG A 21 7.06 -11.29 4.80
C ARG A 21 8.25 -10.37 4.53
N GLU A 22 8.67 -10.22 3.28
CA GLU A 22 9.72 -9.28 2.87
C GLU A 22 9.29 -7.80 3.03
N TYR A 23 7.98 -7.53 3.17
CA TYR A 23 7.48 -6.18 3.42
C TYR A 23 7.49 -5.78 4.91
N ARG A 24 7.95 -6.65 5.82
CA ARG A 24 8.12 -6.28 7.22
C ARG A 24 9.21 -5.22 7.39
N GLY A 25 9.08 -4.40 8.42
CA GLY A 25 10.02 -3.31 8.71
C GLY A 25 9.42 -1.94 8.43
N GLU A 26 10.28 -0.94 8.36
CA GLU A 26 9.89 0.47 8.23
C GLU A 26 9.96 0.94 6.77
N TRP A 27 8.91 1.64 6.36
CA TRP A 27 8.74 2.21 5.04
C TRP A 27 8.38 3.66 5.16
N THR A 28 9.10 4.53 4.45
CA THR A 28 8.87 5.98 4.50
C THR A 28 8.78 6.56 3.10
N GLY A 29 7.98 7.61 2.94
CA GLY A 29 7.80 8.23 1.65
C GLY A 29 7.03 9.54 1.69
N ALA A 30 7.11 10.26 0.58
CA ALA A 30 6.42 11.53 0.40
C ALA A 30 5.03 11.33 -0.20
N ARG A 31 4.17 12.33 -0.01
CA ARG A 31 2.91 12.46 -0.75
C ARG A 31 3.20 12.57 -2.26
N VAL A 32 2.46 11.84 -3.07
CA VAL A 32 2.55 11.88 -4.55
C VAL A 32 1.25 12.36 -5.20
N GLY A 33 1.37 12.77 -6.46
CA GLY A 33 0.26 13.21 -7.29
C GLY A 33 -0.01 14.71 -7.23
N GLU A 34 -0.08 15.36 -8.39
CA GLU A 34 -0.16 16.82 -8.48
C GLU A 34 -1.56 17.36 -8.77
N ALA A 35 -2.51 16.48 -9.08
CA ALA A 35 -3.88 16.89 -9.38
C ALA A 35 -4.53 17.55 -8.16
N ALA A 36 -5.25 18.66 -8.38
CA ALA A 36 -5.86 19.45 -7.30
C ALA A 36 -6.77 18.62 -6.38
N ALA A 37 -7.48 17.64 -6.94
CA ALA A 37 -8.32 16.71 -6.16
C ALA A 37 -7.53 15.91 -5.11
N LEU A 38 -6.22 15.69 -5.33
CA LEU A 38 -5.32 14.93 -4.45
C LEU A 38 -4.63 15.80 -3.39
N ARG A 39 -4.96 17.09 -3.32
CA ARG A 39 -4.41 18.05 -2.33
C ARG A 39 -5.41 18.39 -1.23
N THR A 40 -6.39 17.50 -1.02
CA THR A 40 -7.51 17.79 -0.13
C THR A 40 -7.17 17.31 1.28
N GLY A 41 -7.09 18.24 2.23
CA GLY A 41 -6.90 17.92 3.65
C GLY A 41 -5.50 17.43 4.06
N ILE A 42 -4.53 17.39 3.13
CA ILE A 42 -3.16 16.90 3.36
C ILE A 42 -2.16 17.88 2.75
N THR A 43 -1.12 18.23 3.51
CA THR A 43 -0.11 19.21 3.08
C THR A 43 0.79 18.63 1.99
N GLU A 44 1.33 19.50 1.12
CA GLU A 44 2.20 19.06 0.01
C GLU A 44 3.50 18.43 0.50
N SER A 45 4.00 18.85 1.66
CA SER A 45 5.21 18.34 2.30
C SER A 45 4.96 17.18 3.26
N ALA A 46 3.75 16.62 3.30
CA ALA A 46 3.44 15.51 4.18
C ALA A 46 4.27 14.27 3.80
N THR A 47 4.85 13.62 4.81
CA THR A 47 5.45 12.30 4.69
C THR A 47 4.62 11.29 5.49
N ALA A 48 4.68 10.03 5.06
CA ALA A 48 4.11 8.91 5.79
C ALA A 48 5.22 7.90 6.13
N THR A 49 5.11 7.31 7.31
CA THR A 49 5.94 6.21 7.77
C THR A 49 5.03 5.06 8.21
N LEU A 50 5.24 3.89 7.63
CA LEU A 50 4.53 2.66 7.94
C LEU A 50 5.55 1.63 8.46
N SER A 51 5.38 1.21 9.72
CA SER A 51 6.12 0.07 10.27
C SER A 51 5.23 -1.16 10.21
N ILE A 52 5.65 -2.19 9.47
CA ILE A 52 4.92 -3.45 9.31
C ILE A 52 5.53 -4.50 10.23
N GLU A 53 4.76 -4.91 11.24
CA GLU A 53 5.15 -5.94 12.20
C GLU A 53 4.83 -7.34 11.68
N SER A 54 3.60 -7.51 11.15
CA SER A 54 3.16 -8.76 10.55
C SER A 54 2.35 -8.50 9.28
N VAL A 55 2.52 -9.40 8.32
CA VAL A 55 1.85 -9.33 7.02
C VAL A 55 1.81 -10.74 6.42
N ASP A 56 0.66 -11.14 5.92
CA ASP A 56 0.42 -12.37 5.18
C ASP A 56 -0.86 -12.27 4.33
N GLN A 57 -1.29 -13.38 3.74
CA GLN A 57 -2.49 -13.43 2.91
C GLN A 57 -3.82 -13.20 3.65
N HIS A 58 -3.80 -13.05 4.98
CA HIS A 58 -4.98 -12.84 5.81
C HIS A 58 -5.02 -11.43 6.40
N GLY A 59 -3.86 -10.79 6.59
CA GLY A 59 -3.87 -9.43 7.10
C GLY A 59 -2.51 -8.75 7.18
N LEU A 60 -2.57 -7.50 7.61
CA LEU A 60 -1.44 -6.62 7.92
C LEU A 60 -1.66 -6.01 9.30
N ARG A 61 -0.60 -6.00 10.12
CA ARG A 61 -0.53 -5.28 11.39
C ARG A 61 0.74 -4.46 11.44
N GLY A 62 0.62 -3.23 11.93
CA GLY A 62 1.74 -2.31 12.03
C GLY A 62 1.36 -1.02 12.73
N THR A 63 2.19 0.01 12.52
CA THR A 63 1.92 1.38 12.95
C THR A 63 2.06 2.33 11.78
N LEU A 64 1.17 3.32 11.72
CA LEU A 64 1.17 4.37 10.71
C LEU A 64 1.34 5.73 11.36
N ASP A 65 2.30 6.49 10.85
CA ASP A 65 2.46 7.92 11.09
C ASP A 65 2.30 8.66 9.76
N VAL A 66 1.58 9.78 9.79
CA VAL A 66 1.48 10.70 8.68
C VAL A 66 1.59 12.11 9.22
N SER A 67 2.61 12.83 8.75
CA SER A 67 2.93 14.18 9.18
C SER A 67 1.70 15.07 9.29
N SER A 68 1.40 15.52 10.52
CA SER A 68 0.28 16.42 10.86
C SER A 68 -1.13 15.85 10.62
N LEU A 69 -1.29 14.55 10.40
CA LEU A 69 -2.58 13.90 10.10
C LEU A 69 -2.87 12.68 10.98
N ILE A 70 -1.89 11.79 11.13
CA ILE A 70 -2.00 10.54 11.91
C ILE A 70 -0.76 10.46 12.80
N ASP A 71 -0.95 10.32 14.10
CA ASP A 71 0.15 10.26 15.07
C ASP A 71 0.28 8.85 15.65
N HIS A 72 1.27 8.09 15.16
CA HIS A 72 1.65 6.77 15.66
C HIS A 72 0.47 5.83 15.97
N VAL A 73 -0.42 5.66 15.00
CA VAL A 73 -1.64 4.87 15.17
C VAL A 73 -1.36 3.40 14.85
N GLU A 74 -1.86 2.51 15.69
CA GLU A 74 -1.90 1.08 15.37
C GLU A 74 -2.80 0.84 14.15
N LEU A 75 -2.23 0.23 13.12
CA LEU A 75 -2.91 -0.11 11.88
C LEU A 75 -3.14 -1.62 11.82
N VAL A 76 -4.41 -2.03 11.85
CA VAL A 76 -4.82 -3.43 11.70
C VAL A 76 -5.75 -3.54 10.51
N SER A 77 -5.46 -4.44 9.58
CA SER A 77 -6.33 -4.70 8.44
C SER A 77 -7.68 -5.27 8.88
N VAL A 78 -8.75 -4.83 8.23
CA VAL A 78 -10.12 -5.30 8.44
C VAL A 78 -10.23 -6.76 7.99
N GLU A 79 -10.60 -7.64 8.92
CA GLU A 79 -10.89 -9.05 8.63
C GLU A 79 -12.04 -9.18 7.63
N GLY A 80 -11.91 -10.07 6.65
CA GLY A 80 -12.88 -10.28 5.59
C GLY A 80 -12.75 -9.31 4.42
N ALA A 81 -11.97 -8.22 4.52
CA ALA A 81 -11.70 -7.33 3.39
C ALA A 81 -10.84 -8.03 2.31
N GLU A 82 -10.07 -9.05 2.69
CA GLU A 82 -9.33 -9.95 1.80
C GLU A 82 -10.22 -10.83 0.91
N ALA A 83 -11.50 -10.99 1.28
CA ALA A 83 -12.47 -11.74 0.48
C ALA A 83 -13.00 -10.94 -0.72
N ASP A 84 -12.60 -9.68 -0.88
CA ASP A 84 -12.82 -8.94 -2.12
C ASP A 84 -12.06 -9.65 -3.25
N LYS A 85 -12.80 -10.23 -4.20
CA LYS A 85 -12.25 -10.94 -5.36
C LYS A 85 -11.38 -10.06 -6.25
N LEU A 86 -11.49 -8.73 -6.12
CA LEU A 86 -10.59 -7.78 -6.80
C LEU A 86 -9.18 -7.78 -6.21
N ALA A 87 -8.99 -8.15 -4.93
CA ALA A 87 -7.67 -8.26 -4.30
C ALA A 87 -6.84 -9.45 -4.84
N GLY A 88 -7.47 -10.38 -5.57
CA GLY A 88 -6.80 -11.51 -6.22
C GLY A 88 -6.51 -11.32 -7.71
N MET A 89 -6.99 -10.22 -8.33
CA MET A 89 -6.72 -9.92 -9.74
C MET A 89 -5.43 -9.10 -9.86
N THR A 90 -4.32 -9.75 -10.18
CA THR A 90 -3.07 -9.06 -10.47
C THR A 90 -3.03 -8.64 -11.93
N PHE A 91 -2.88 -7.34 -12.17
CA PHE A 91 -2.53 -6.79 -13.47
C PHE A 91 -1.03 -6.54 -13.49
N THR A 92 -0.39 -6.65 -14.65
CA THR A 92 1.02 -6.25 -14.78
C THR A 92 1.19 -4.80 -14.34
N GLY A 93 2.06 -4.56 -13.35
CA GLY A 93 2.26 -3.24 -12.72
C GLY A 93 1.20 -2.85 -11.67
N GLY A 94 0.26 -3.73 -11.36
CA GLY A 94 -0.69 -3.57 -10.26
C GLY A 94 -0.13 -4.10 -8.94
N PRO A 95 -0.78 -3.79 -7.81
CA PRO A 95 -0.35 -4.30 -6.52
C PRO A 95 -0.49 -5.82 -6.47
N ILE A 96 0.48 -6.47 -5.83
CA ILE A 96 0.42 -7.91 -5.53
C ILE A 96 -0.55 -8.20 -4.40
N ARG A 97 -0.83 -7.21 -3.54
CA ARG A 97 -1.76 -7.33 -2.43
C ARG A 97 -2.23 -5.96 -1.95
N VAL A 98 -3.49 -5.90 -1.50
CA VAL A 98 -4.08 -4.70 -0.90
C VAL A 98 -4.68 -5.08 0.46
N TYR A 99 -4.48 -4.21 1.45
CA TYR A 99 -5.10 -4.29 2.77
C TYR A 99 -5.90 -3.01 3.03
N LEU A 100 -7.04 -3.15 3.70
CA LEU A 100 -7.87 -2.03 4.13
C LEU A 100 -7.83 -1.97 5.65
N ALA A 101 -7.67 -0.77 6.20
CA ALA A 101 -7.67 -0.51 7.63
C ALA A 101 -8.35 0.84 7.90
N PHE A 102 -8.69 1.10 9.15
CA PHE A 102 -9.17 2.40 9.60
C PHE A 102 -8.15 3.01 10.55
N ALA A 103 -7.91 4.30 10.42
CA ALA A 103 -7.03 5.04 11.31
C ALA A 103 -7.74 6.31 11.80
N PRO A 104 -7.80 6.57 13.12
CA PRO A 104 -8.23 7.86 13.63
C PRO A 104 -7.33 8.97 13.11
N ILE A 105 -7.96 10.09 12.75
CA ILE A 105 -7.29 11.33 12.33
C ILE A 105 -7.22 12.30 13.51
N THR A 106 -6.15 13.09 13.58
CA THR A 106 -5.89 14.03 14.69
C THR A 106 -6.95 15.13 14.85
N ASP A 107 -7.79 15.39 13.84
CA ASP A 107 -8.86 16.39 13.88
C ASP A 107 -10.12 15.95 14.63
N ALA A 108 -10.15 14.71 15.13
CA ALA A 108 -11.27 14.11 15.86
C ALA A 108 -12.61 14.08 15.10
N LEU A 109 -12.61 14.21 13.78
CA LEU A 109 -13.82 14.14 12.94
C LEU A 109 -14.17 12.71 12.50
N GLY A 110 -13.52 11.71 13.09
CA GLY A 110 -13.67 10.29 12.79
C GLY A 110 -12.51 9.72 11.99
N ASP A 111 -12.63 8.43 11.67
CA ASP A 111 -11.56 7.66 11.06
C ASP A 111 -11.46 7.91 9.55
N ALA A 112 -10.24 7.79 9.02
CA ALA A 112 -10.02 7.65 7.59
C ALA A 112 -9.92 6.17 7.22
N LEU A 113 -10.38 5.84 6.01
CA LEU A 113 -10.01 4.59 5.37
C LEU A 113 -8.55 4.71 4.90
N VAL A 114 -7.75 3.73 5.30
CA VAL A 114 -6.37 3.55 4.88
C VAL A 114 -6.32 2.31 3.99
N MET A 115 -5.79 2.49 2.79
CA MET A 115 -5.50 1.39 1.87
C MET A 115 -3.98 1.26 1.72
N VAL A 116 -3.46 0.08 2.05
CA VAL A 116 -2.05 -0.26 1.92
C VAL A 116 -1.91 -1.24 0.76
N ALA A 117 -1.23 -0.81 -0.31
CA ALA A 117 -1.01 -1.60 -1.50
C ALA A 117 0.48 -1.97 -1.62
N LEU A 118 0.78 -3.27 -1.73
CA LEU A 118 2.13 -3.79 -1.89
C LEU A 118 2.40 -4.04 -3.38
N TYR A 119 3.54 -3.60 -3.89
CA TYR A 119 3.95 -3.78 -5.29
C TYR A 119 5.24 -4.61 -5.39
N ASP A 120 5.34 -5.43 -6.42
CA ASP A 120 6.47 -6.36 -6.67
C ASP A 120 7.82 -5.65 -6.88
N ASP A 121 7.81 -4.38 -7.25
CA ASP A 121 8.98 -3.50 -7.39
C ASP A 121 9.53 -2.95 -6.06
N ARG A 122 9.17 -3.57 -4.92
CA ARG A 122 9.54 -3.16 -3.56
C ARG A 122 9.13 -1.73 -3.21
N ARG A 123 7.87 -1.45 -3.52
CA ARG A 123 7.17 -0.22 -3.16
C ARG A 123 5.91 -0.53 -2.38
N ILE A 124 5.58 0.35 -1.45
CA ILE A 124 4.27 0.37 -0.79
C ILE A 124 3.57 1.67 -1.15
N GLU A 125 2.30 1.59 -1.51
CA GLU A 125 1.47 2.78 -1.64
C GLU A 125 0.45 2.82 -0.49
N VAL A 126 0.43 3.93 0.24
CA VAL A 126 -0.58 4.19 1.27
C VAL A 126 -1.53 5.25 0.74
N ARG A 127 -2.81 4.89 0.59
CA ARG A 127 -3.88 5.86 0.29
C ARG A 127 -4.70 6.11 1.53
N ILE A 128 -5.01 7.37 1.78
CA ILE A 128 -5.79 7.79 2.94
C ILE A 128 -6.97 8.61 2.42
N MET A 129 -8.17 8.23 2.83
CA MET A 129 -9.39 8.88 2.37
C MET A 129 -10.47 8.95 3.44
N ARG A 130 -11.13 10.11 3.50
CA ARG A 130 -12.35 10.35 4.29
C ARG A 130 -13.26 11.27 3.48
N GLY A 131 -14.55 10.91 3.44
CA GLY A 131 -15.57 11.77 2.87
C GLY A 131 -16.09 12.82 3.87
N GLY A 132 -17.26 13.38 3.60
CA GLY A 132 -17.95 14.29 4.50
C GLY A 132 -17.63 15.78 4.25
N THR A 133 -17.84 16.61 5.27
CA THR A 133 -17.70 18.08 5.18
C THR A 133 -16.25 18.55 5.21
N THR A 134 -15.35 17.71 5.73
CA THR A 134 -13.90 17.94 5.74
C THR A 134 -13.21 16.76 5.07
N PRO A 135 -13.34 16.64 3.73
CA PRO A 135 -12.78 15.51 3.00
C PRO A 135 -11.25 15.52 3.10
N LEU A 136 -10.67 14.32 3.00
CA LEU A 136 -9.24 14.15 2.85
C LEU A 136 -8.96 13.10 1.80
N TYR A 137 -7.91 13.33 1.03
CA TYR A 137 -7.40 12.37 0.06
C TYR A 137 -5.90 12.57 -0.10
N GLY A 138 -5.13 11.52 0.13
CA GLY A 138 -3.68 11.51 -0.09
C GLY A 138 -3.20 10.15 -0.55
N ILE A 139 -2.11 10.18 -1.32
CA ILE A 139 -1.38 9.01 -1.77
C ILE A 139 0.07 9.21 -1.36
N PHE A 140 0.67 8.21 -0.73
CA PHE A 140 2.07 8.20 -0.36
C PHE A 140 2.74 7.01 -1.02
N GLU A 141 3.87 7.24 -1.66
CA GLU A 141 4.71 6.19 -2.21
C GLU A 141 5.88 5.97 -1.26
N LEU A 142 5.90 4.80 -0.60
CA LEU A 142 6.88 4.45 0.43
C LEU A 142 7.91 3.47 -0.12
N THR A 143 9.15 3.69 0.30
CA THR A 143 10.29 2.80 0.08
C THR A 143 10.92 2.44 1.41
N THR A 144 11.77 1.42 1.44
CA THR A 144 12.56 1.11 2.64
C THR A 144 13.40 2.32 3.04
N SER A 145 13.33 2.72 4.31
CA SER A 145 14.20 3.75 4.91
C SER A 145 15.68 3.35 4.83
#